data_AF-A0A8J7D1Q7-F1
#
_entry.id   AF-A0A8J7D1Q7-F1
#
_cell.length_a   1.000
_cell.length_b   1.000
_cell.length_c   1.000
_cell.angle_alpha   90.00
_cell.angle_beta   90.00
_cell.angle_gamma   90.00
#
_symmetry.space_group_name_H-M   'P 1'
#
loop_
_entity.id
_entity.type
_entity.pdbx_description
1 polymer ?
#
loop_
_entity_poly.entity_id
_entity_poly.type
_entity_poly.pdbx_seq_one_letter_code
_entity_poly.pdbx_strand_id
1 'polypeptide(L)'
;MPELSLLKTMFTPEIRAELSRILHRIEYDIATEDSVKKFWRLVDAQGIFTDYAAEFIRSVVIHRENFYRNVKKFSARAEFDEIIDKAESLYDFDTGNRLL
;
A
#
# COMPACT_ATOMS: atom_id res chain seq x y z
N MET A 1 -16.39 3.66 -13.47
CA MET A 1 -14.96 3.71 -13.82
C MET A 1 -14.39 2.29 -13.88
N PRO A 2 -13.94 1.81 -15.05
CA PRO A 2 -13.35 0.48 -15.25
C PRO A 2 -11.90 0.32 -14.72
N GLU A 3 -11.37 1.34 -14.05
CA GLU A 3 -9.93 1.53 -13.87
C GLU A 3 -9.39 0.77 -12.63
N LEU A 4 -10.19 0.68 -11.55
CA LEU A 4 -9.82 -0.08 -10.33
C LEU A 4 -9.84 -1.60 -10.54
N SER A 5 -10.70 -2.11 -11.43
CA SER A 5 -10.71 -3.54 -11.78
C SER A 5 -9.45 -3.96 -12.52
N LEU A 6 -8.89 -3.07 -13.34
CA LEU A 6 -7.65 -3.31 -14.08
C LEU A 6 -6.46 -3.38 -13.13
N LEU A 7 -6.36 -2.45 -12.17
CA LEU A 7 -5.31 -2.45 -11.15
C LEU A 7 -5.28 -3.78 -10.39
N LYS A 8 -6.44 -4.25 -9.90
CA LYS A 8 -6.55 -5.54 -9.19
C LYS A 8 -6.07 -6.74 -10.01
N THR A 9 -6.12 -6.67 -11.35
CA THR A 9 -5.67 -7.73 -12.25
C THR A 9 -4.22 -7.62 -12.71
N MET A 10 -3.51 -6.51 -12.43
CA MET A 10 -2.13 -6.29 -12.91
C MET A 10 -1.10 -7.23 -12.27
N PHE A 11 -1.35 -7.67 -11.04
CA PHE A 11 -0.48 -8.61 -10.31
C PHE A 11 -1.18 -9.93 -10.10
N THR A 12 -0.42 -11.02 -10.08
CA THR A 12 -0.98 -12.36 -9.89
C THR A 12 -1.56 -12.51 -8.47
N PRO A 13 -2.52 -13.44 -8.24
CA PRO A 13 -3.04 -13.72 -6.92
C PRO A 13 -1.95 -14.04 -5.88
N GLU A 14 -0.88 -14.71 -6.30
CA GLU A 14 0.25 -15.08 -5.45
C GLU A 14 1.00 -13.84 -4.96
N ILE A 15 1.30 -12.90 -5.86
CA ILE A 15 1.95 -11.62 -5.53
C ILE A 15 1.07 -10.82 -4.57
N ARG A 16 -0.24 -10.73 -4.82
CA ARG A 16 -1.16 -10.01 -3.93
C ARG A 16 -1.26 -10.65 -2.55
N ALA A 17 -1.25 -11.98 -2.47
CA ALA A 17 -1.26 -12.69 -1.21
C ALA A 17 0.04 -12.46 -0.42
N GLU A 18 1.19 -12.44 -1.09
CA GLU A 18 2.47 -12.11 -0.47
C GLU A 18 2.49 -10.66 0.03
N LEU A 19 2.09 -9.71 -0.82
CA LEU A 19 2.02 -8.30 -0.46
C LEU A 19 1.11 -8.09 0.76
N SER A 20 -0.10 -8.65 0.76
CA SER A 20 -1.03 -8.57 1.89
C SER A 20 -0.42 -9.10 3.20
N ARG A 21 0.25 -10.26 3.15
CA ARG A 21 0.94 -10.81 4.35
C ARG A 21 2.02 -9.87 4.85
N ILE A 22 2.82 -9.29 3.96
CA ILE A 22 3.88 -8.35 4.35
C ILE A 22 3.27 -7.10 5.00
N LEU A 23 2.22 -6.52 4.40
CA LEU A 23 1.56 -5.33 4.91
C LEU A 23 0.99 -5.54 6.31
N HIS A 24 0.29 -6.64 6.56
CA HIS A 24 -0.23 -6.96 7.89
C HIS A 24 0.87 -7.19 8.92
N ARG A 25 1.99 -7.80 8.54
CA ARG A 25 3.12 -7.95 9.47
C ARG A 25 3.71 -6.60 9.86
N ILE A 26 3.79 -5.66 8.92
CA ILE A 26 4.24 -4.29 9.22
C ILE A 26 3.20 -3.57 10.09
N GLU A 27 1.91 -3.69 9.78
CA GLU A 27 0.80 -3.11 10.53
C GLU A 27 0.81 -3.54 12.01
N TYR A 28 1.01 -4.84 12.27
CA TYR A 28 1.00 -5.43 13.62
C TYR A 28 2.40 -5.52 14.27
N ASP A 29 3.39 -4.81 13.73
CA ASP A 29 4.77 -4.72 14.25
C ASP A 29 5.50 -6.08 14.39
N ILE A 30 5.27 -7.01 13.45
CA ILE A 30 5.82 -8.37 13.47
C ILE A 30 7.06 -8.48 12.58
N ALA A 31 8.24 -8.47 13.20
CA ALA A 31 9.54 -8.42 12.50
C ALA A 31 9.56 -7.30 11.45
N THR A 32 9.27 -6.09 11.92
CA THR A 32 8.93 -4.92 11.10
C THR A 32 10.05 -4.50 10.19
N GLU A 33 11.29 -4.46 10.68
CA GLU A 33 12.45 -4.10 9.84
C GLU A 33 12.58 -5.03 8.63
N ASP A 34 12.53 -6.35 8.86
CA ASP A 34 12.62 -7.34 7.78
C ASP A 34 11.40 -7.30 6.86
N SER A 35 10.21 -7.05 7.42
CA SER A 35 8.98 -6.96 6.63
C SER A 35 8.98 -5.71 5.75
N VAL A 36 9.50 -4.57 6.23
CA VAL A 36 9.70 -3.35 5.44
C VAL A 36 10.72 -3.57 4.33
N LYS A 37 11.84 -4.26 4.60
CA LYS A 37 12.81 -4.65 3.56
C LYS A 37 12.17 -5.55 2.50
N LYS A 38 11.35 -6.53 2.90
CA LYS A 38 10.62 -7.42 1.98
C LYS A 38 9.59 -6.68 1.16
N PHE A 39 8.86 -5.74 1.77
CA PHE A 39 7.91 -4.87 1.07
C PHE A 39 8.59 -4.16 -0.09
N TRP A 40 9.69 -3.44 0.17
CA TRP A 40 10.40 -2.71 -0.87
C TRP A 40 11.03 -3.62 -1.92
N ARG A 41 11.59 -4.77 -1.53
CA ARG A 41 12.08 -5.77 -2.50
C ARG A 41 10.98 -6.27 -3.43
N LEU A 42 9.78 -6.53 -2.90
CA LEU A 42 8.65 -6.97 -3.70
C LEU A 42 8.15 -5.85 -4.62
N VAL A 43 8.09 -4.61 -4.11
CA VAL A 43 7.76 -3.42 -4.90
C VAL A 43 8.69 -3.27 -6.10
N ASP A 44 10.00 -3.32 -5.86
CA ASP A 44 11.02 -3.16 -6.91
C ASP A 44 11.01 -4.36 -7.89
N ALA A 45 10.94 -5.59 -7.38
CA ALA A 45 11.02 -6.80 -8.20
C ALA A 45 9.81 -6.98 -9.12
N GLN A 46 8.64 -6.52 -8.70
CA GLN A 46 7.40 -6.64 -9.47
C GLN A 46 7.06 -5.36 -10.25
N GLY A 47 7.80 -4.26 -10.05
CA GLY A 47 7.48 -2.97 -10.67
C GLY A 47 6.14 -2.41 -10.17
N ILE A 48 5.85 -2.57 -8.87
CA ILE A 48 4.64 -2.01 -8.26
C ILE A 48 4.78 -0.48 -8.19
N PHE A 49 3.95 0.23 -8.94
CA PHE A 49 3.92 1.69 -8.96
C PHE A 49 3.05 2.25 -7.82
N THR A 50 3.24 3.54 -7.52
CA THR A 50 2.70 4.20 -6.33
C THR A 50 1.17 4.17 -6.25
N ASP A 51 0.45 4.35 -7.37
CA ASP A 51 -1.02 4.29 -7.40
C ASP A 51 -1.55 2.90 -7.04
N TYR A 52 -0.92 1.84 -7.54
CA TYR A 52 -1.31 0.47 -7.18
C TYR A 52 -1.03 0.19 -5.70
N ALA A 53 0.16 0.55 -5.22
CA ALA A 53 0.52 0.37 -3.82
C ALA A 53 -0.46 1.11 -2.89
N ALA A 54 -0.81 2.34 -3.24
CA ALA A 54 -1.75 3.17 -2.50
C ALA A 54 -3.15 2.53 -2.44
N GLU A 55 -3.71 2.12 -3.58
CA GLU A 55 -5.02 1.45 -3.61
C GLU A 55 -4.99 0.14 -2.81
N PHE A 56 -3.93 -0.65 -2.96
CA PHE A 56 -3.80 -1.94 -2.30
C PHE A 56 -3.69 -1.77 -0.77
N ILE A 57 -2.82 -0.89 -0.30
CA ILE A 57 -2.68 -0.53 1.13
C ILE A 57 -4.02 -0.07 1.69
N ARG A 58 -4.71 0.84 0.99
CA ARG A 58 -6.04 1.32 1.40
C ARG A 58 -7.06 0.20 1.54
N SER A 59 -6.99 -0.81 0.68
CA SER A 59 -7.94 -1.94 0.67
C SER A 59 -7.64 -3.04 1.67
N VAL A 60 -6.38 -3.19 2.09
CA VAL A 60 -5.91 -4.33 2.90
C VAL A 60 -5.55 -3.91 4.32
N VAL A 61 -4.89 -2.77 4.50
CA VAL A 61 -4.41 -2.31 5.81
C VAL A 61 -5.54 -1.66 6.59
N ILE A 62 -5.83 -2.17 7.79
CA ILE A 62 -6.93 -1.72 8.64
C ILE A 62 -6.48 -0.50 9.47
N HIS A 63 -5.32 -0.61 10.13
CA HIS A 63 -4.72 0.40 10.99
C HIS A 63 -3.62 1.17 10.24
N ARG A 64 -4.00 1.97 9.23
CA ARG A 64 -3.05 2.66 8.32
C ARG A 64 -2.04 3.54 9.03
N GLU A 65 -2.43 4.26 10.09
CA GLU A 65 -1.48 5.08 10.88
C GLU A 65 -0.35 4.25 11.52
N ASN A 66 -0.67 3.05 12.04
CA ASN A 66 0.34 2.15 12.62
C ASN A 66 1.28 1.65 11.52
N PHE A 67 0.71 1.24 10.39
CA PHE A 67 1.47 0.81 9.24
C PHE A 67 2.43 1.91 8.75
N TYR A 68 1.96 3.15 8.53
CA TYR A 68 2.79 4.27 8.08
C TYR A 68 3.93 4.56 9.06
N ARG A 69 3.62 4.62 10.35
CA ARG A 69 4.61 4.80 11.41
C ARG A 69 5.68 3.70 11.36
N ASN A 70 5.26 2.45 11.19
CA ASN A 70 6.14 1.29 11.18
C ASN A 70 7.02 1.23 9.93
N VAL A 71 6.53 1.62 8.75
CA VAL A 71 7.37 1.76 7.56
C VAL A 71 8.39 2.88 7.75
N LYS A 72 7.99 4.06 8.25
CA LYS A 72 8.87 5.21 8.46
C LYS A 72 9.98 4.97 9.49
N LYS A 73 9.82 4.02 10.42
CA LYS A 73 10.88 3.59 11.34
C LYS A 73 12.07 2.94 10.61
N PHE A 74 11.82 2.24 9.50
CA PHE A 74 12.81 1.37 8.85
C PHE A 74 13.02 1.66 7.37
N SER A 75 12.41 2.72 6.83
CA SER A 75 12.60 3.18 5.45
C SER A 75 12.52 4.69 5.37
N ALA A 76 13.38 5.27 4.55
CA ALA A 76 13.40 6.68 4.18
C ALA A 76 13.12 6.89 2.68
N ARG A 77 12.51 5.91 2.00
CA ARG A 77 12.17 6.05 0.56
C ARG A 77 11.12 7.14 0.37
N ALA A 78 11.47 8.16 -0.41
CA ALA A 78 10.62 9.32 -0.66
C ALA A 78 9.28 8.96 -1.33
N GLU A 79 9.25 7.92 -2.17
CA GLU A 79 8.02 7.43 -2.80
C GLU A 79 6.96 6.95 -1.80
N PHE A 80 7.34 6.65 -0.55
CA PHE A 80 6.38 6.26 0.46
C PHE A 80 5.47 7.41 0.88
N ASP A 81 5.98 8.64 0.90
CA ASP A 81 5.14 9.81 1.16
C ASP A 81 4.12 10.01 0.02
N GLU A 82 4.53 9.80 -1.24
CA GLU A 82 3.60 9.81 -2.39
C GLU A 82 2.53 8.71 -2.27
N ILE A 83 2.91 7.50 -1.85
CA ILE A 83 1.97 6.38 -1.62
C ILE A 83 0.97 6.74 -0.53
N ILE A 84 1.41 7.34 0.59
CA ILE A 84 0.53 7.79 1.67
C ILE A 84 -0.45 8.84 1.16
N ASP A 85 0.07 9.87 0.48
CA ASP A 85 -0.75 10.96 -0.05
C ASP A 85 -1.84 10.40 -0.97
N LYS A 86 -1.49 9.50 -1.90
CA LYS A 86 -2.46 8.84 -2.78
C LYS A 86 -3.43 7.93 -2.02
N ALA A 87 -2.97 7.19 -1.02
CA ALA A 87 -3.82 6.27 -0.26
C ALA A 87 -4.91 7.01 0.53
N GLU A 88 -4.59 8.23 1.01
CA GLU A 88 -5.52 9.08 1.76
C GLU A 88 -6.27 10.09 0.88
N SER A 89 -5.71 10.55 -0.24
CA SER A 89 -6.36 11.55 -1.12
C SER A 89 -7.48 10.96 -1.98
N LEU A 90 -7.58 9.63 -2.10
CA LEU A 90 -8.50 9.00 -3.04
C LEU A 90 -9.98 9.00 -2.59
N TYR A 91 -10.35 9.57 -1.44
CA TYR A 91 -11.76 9.88 -1.10
C TYR A 91 -11.91 11.12 -0.19
N ASP A 92 -12.58 12.14 -0.75
CA ASP A 92 -13.16 13.28 -0.03
C ASP A 92 -14.39 12.79 0.77
N PHE A 93 -14.41 13.03 2.08
CA PHE A 93 -15.42 12.46 3.00
C PHE A 93 -16.74 13.26 3.04
N ASP A 94 -16.85 14.40 2.33
CA ASP A 94 -17.92 15.37 2.59
C ASP A 94 -19.14 15.29 1.64
N THR A 95 -19.11 14.52 0.56
CA THR A 95 -20.23 14.55 -0.42
C THR A 95 -20.79 13.20 -0.86
N GLY A 96 -20.20 12.06 -0.47
CA GLY A 96 -20.65 10.76 -0.98
C GLY A 96 -20.69 10.70 -2.52
N ASN A 97 -19.92 11.57 -3.19
CA ASN A 97 -19.84 11.64 -4.64
C ASN A 97 -18.38 11.81 -5.05
N ARG A 98 -18.00 11.07 -6.08
CA ARG A 98 -16.64 11.05 -6.63
C ARG A 98 -16.42 12.37 -7.38
N LEU A 99 -15.40 13.13 -7.01
CA LEU A 99 -15.04 14.37 -7.72
C LEU A 99 -14.71 14.03 -9.18
N LEU A 100 -15.41 14.75 -10.08
CA LEU A 100 -15.23 14.76 -11.53
C LEU A 100 -13.84 15.30 -11.90
#